data_AF-A0A4S4LU48-F1
#
_entry.id   AF-A0A4S4LU48-F1
#
_cell.length_a   1.000
_cell.length_b   1.000
_cell.length_c   1.000
_cell.angle_alpha   90.00
_cell.angle_beta   90.00
_cell.angle_gamma   90.00
#
_symmetry.space_group_name_H-M   'P 1'
#
loop_
_entity.id
_entity.type
_entity.pdbx_description
1 polymer ?
#
loop_
_entity_poly.entity_id
_entity_poly.type
_entity_poly.pdbx_seq_one_letter_code
_entity_poly.pdbx_strand_id
1 'polypeptide(L)'
;MRELSVWKAAHKTVDNEKTILQRTVIRLERNIDGLKDDNPLTLCLIDGDGTIFSQDLWAAGRTGGRQAAALLTKGIVDHVAGVDESSSNRGQLWVTIYCNKTGLMETLVKNRICEAEQFESFLHGFNQASPLFSIVDVGNVKEAADTKIKEYLRVFTCFPQTSRVYFGGAHDNGYTSTLNLLDNEGFLDKVVLLRGYRNLAVELKNLNLPHLEIEGLFMTQKLQSNTPKKISANPYNSEYLMGSPSLEERTLGPRVIDPNLPLSRHKPPPCNFFYLSNCRQGTKCHYGHDYSLTPENLSELRVNAKKSPCYNINKNTENSPNDREHRNVSPSSIADSARWEEQKELFTSPQRPSPNYYFGSLS
;
A
#
# COMPACT_ATOMS: atom_id res chain seq x y z
N MET A 1 -23.32 -16.65 66.27
CA MET A 1 -21.85 -16.66 66.48
C MET A 1 -21.09 -17.41 65.39
N ARG A 2 -21.51 -18.61 64.96
CA ARG A 2 -20.76 -19.44 64.00
C ARG A 2 -20.64 -18.81 62.60
N GLU A 3 -21.72 -18.25 62.06
CA GLU A 3 -21.72 -17.62 60.73
C GLU A 3 -20.78 -16.40 60.65
N LEU A 4 -20.80 -15.55 61.67
CA LEU A 4 -19.96 -14.35 61.73
C LEU A 4 -18.45 -14.70 61.80
N SER A 5 -18.10 -15.86 62.36
CA SER A 5 -16.73 -16.39 62.34
C SER A 5 -16.31 -16.86 60.94
N VAL A 6 -17.22 -17.53 60.22
CA VAL A 6 -16.99 -17.98 58.84
C VAL A 6 -16.76 -16.80 57.90
N TRP A 7 -17.59 -15.75 58.01
CA TRP A 7 -17.43 -14.53 57.22
C TRP A 7 -16.11 -13.81 57.50
N LYS A 8 -15.70 -13.72 58.78
CA LYS A 8 -14.40 -13.12 59.16
C LYS A 8 -13.22 -13.91 58.62
N ALA A 9 -13.29 -15.25 58.66
CA ALA A 9 -12.26 -16.10 58.10
C ALA A 9 -12.17 -15.94 56.58
N ALA A 10 -13.31 -15.94 55.87
CA ALA A 10 -13.36 -15.73 54.43
C ALA A 10 -12.81 -14.35 54.04
N HIS A 11 -13.20 -13.29 54.74
CA HIS A 11 -12.71 -11.94 54.45
C HIS A 11 -11.19 -11.83 54.65
N LYS A 12 -10.65 -12.42 55.73
CA LYS A 12 -9.20 -12.46 55.97
C LYS A 12 -8.45 -13.23 54.89
N THR A 13 -9.01 -14.33 54.39
CA THR A 13 -8.43 -15.09 53.26
C THR A 13 -8.38 -14.22 52.01
N VAL A 14 -9.49 -13.54 51.67
CA VAL A 14 -9.55 -12.63 50.52
C VAL A 14 -8.55 -11.47 50.66
N ASP A 15 -8.41 -10.88 51.84
CA ASP A 15 -7.44 -9.79 52.07
C ASP A 15 -5.99 -10.27 51.93
N ASN A 16 -5.69 -11.48 52.39
CA ASN A 16 -4.39 -12.10 52.20
C ASN A 16 -4.11 -12.37 50.72
N GLU A 17 -5.08 -12.95 49.99
CA GLU A 17 -4.97 -13.20 48.55
C GLU A 17 -4.78 -11.90 47.77
N LYS A 18 -5.56 -10.86 48.10
CA LYS A 18 -5.42 -9.51 47.53
C LYS A 18 -4.01 -8.97 47.75
N THR A 19 -3.47 -9.10 48.96
CA THR A 19 -2.11 -8.64 49.28
C THR A 19 -1.04 -9.39 48.49
N ILE A 20 -1.20 -10.71 48.32
CA ILE A 20 -0.29 -11.53 47.53
C ILE A 20 -0.36 -11.17 46.04
N LEU A 21 -1.57 -10.98 45.51
CA LEU A 21 -1.79 -10.56 44.12
C LEU A 21 -1.19 -9.18 43.87
N GLN A 22 -1.41 -8.21 44.77
CA GLN A 22 -0.81 -6.88 44.66
C GLN A 22 0.73 -6.93 44.64
N ARG A 23 1.35 -7.72 45.51
CA ARG A 23 2.82 -7.92 45.49
C ARG A 23 3.28 -8.56 44.19
N THR A 24 2.49 -9.50 43.65
CA THR A 24 2.80 -10.16 42.38
C THR A 24 2.70 -9.19 41.21
N VAL A 25 1.67 -8.34 41.17
CA VAL A 25 1.51 -7.29 40.16
C VAL A 25 2.70 -6.34 40.18
N ILE A 26 3.06 -5.79 41.35
CA ILE A 26 4.22 -4.88 41.49
C ILE A 26 5.52 -5.53 40.99
N ARG A 27 5.72 -6.83 41.29
CA ARG A 27 6.90 -7.56 40.81
C ARG A 27 6.87 -7.75 39.30
N LEU A 28 5.71 -8.07 38.72
CA LEU A 28 5.57 -8.24 37.28
C LEU A 28 5.75 -6.90 36.54
N GLU A 29 5.20 -5.81 37.05
CA GLU A 29 5.40 -4.46 36.51
C GLU A 29 6.88 -4.09 36.49
N ARG A 30 7.60 -4.27 37.61
CA ARG A 30 9.06 -4.05 37.66
C ARG A 30 9.84 -4.92 36.68
N ASN A 31 9.44 -6.17 36.48
CA ASN A 31 10.08 -7.03 35.50
C ASN A 31 9.82 -6.55 34.07
N ILE A 32 8.61 -6.09 33.77
CA ILE A 32 8.26 -5.52 32.45
C ILE A 32 9.03 -4.22 32.22
N ASP A 33 9.12 -3.35 33.21
CA ASP A 33 9.88 -2.10 33.12
C ASP A 33 11.38 -2.38 32.94
N GLY A 34 11.93 -3.33 33.69
CA GLY A 34 13.31 -3.80 33.47
C GLY A 34 13.54 -4.31 32.04
N LEU A 35 12.59 -5.07 31.47
CA LEU A 35 12.68 -5.52 30.08
C LEU A 35 12.60 -4.38 29.06
N LYS A 36 11.91 -3.27 29.37
CA LYS A 36 11.79 -2.10 28.48
C LYS A 36 13.04 -1.21 28.55
N ASP A 37 13.61 -1.05 29.74
CA ASP A 37 14.73 -0.15 30.00
C ASP A 37 16.09 -0.79 29.71
N ASP A 38 16.19 -2.12 29.78
CA ASP A 38 17.39 -2.86 29.42
C ASP A 38 17.53 -2.96 27.88
N ASN A 39 18.41 -2.11 27.32
CA ASN A 39 18.78 -2.11 25.90
C ASN A 39 17.58 -1.89 24.94
N PRO A 40 16.92 -0.72 25.00
CA PRO A 40 15.75 -0.44 24.18
C PRO A 40 16.08 -0.50 22.68
N LEU A 41 15.18 -1.08 21.89
CA LEU A 41 15.32 -1.19 20.45
C LEU A 41 14.58 -0.03 19.77
N THR A 42 15.33 0.74 18.98
CA THR A 42 14.76 1.64 17.98
C THR A 42 14.79 0.94 16.64
N LEU A 43 13.62 0.66 16.08
CA LEU A 43 13.49 0.00 14.78
C LEU A 43 13.26 1.06 13.69
N CYS A 44 13.89 0.89 12.54
CA CYS A 44 13.65 1.70 11.35
C CYS A 44 13.39 0.79 10.15
N LEU A 45 12.17 0.87 9.60
CA LEU A 45 11.75 0.11 8.43
C LEU A 45 11.48 1.08 7.29
N ILE A 46 12.14 0.88 6.15
CA ILE A 46 12.02 1.78 4.99
C ILE A 46 11.61 0.96 3.77
N ASP A 47 10.58 1.44 3.09
CA ASP A 47 10.26 1.03 1.73
C ASP A 47 11.19 1.81 0.77
N GLY A 48 12.23 1.14 0.28
CA GLY A 48 13.26 1.77 -0.54
C GLY A 48 12.81 2.11 -1.97
N ASP A 49 11.73 1.49 -2.45
CA ASP A 49 11.17 1.82 -3.77
C ASP A 49 10.38 3.13 -3.72
N GLY A 50 9.77 3.42 -2.56
CA GLY A 50 9.00 4.63 -2.32
C GLY A 50 9.68 5.71 -1.49
N THR A 51 10.84 5.44 -0.90
CA THR A 51 11.59 6.39 -0.07
C THR A 51 13.04 6.41 -0.54
N ILE A 52 13.29 7.19 -1.59
CA ILE A 52 14.55 7.17 -2.34
C ILE A 52 15.54 8.18 -1.74
N PHE A 53 16.79 7.75 -1.50
CA PHE A 53 17.86 8.64 -1.03
C PHE A 53 18.17 9.77 -2.02
N SER A 54 18.70 10.89 -1.51
CA SER A 54 19.03 12.05 -2.34
C SER A 54 20.05 11.74 -3.44
N GLN A 55 19.99 12.51 -4.53
CA GLN A 55 20.85 12.30 -5.70
C GLN A 55 22.35 12.40 -5.36
N ASP A 56 22.72 13.33 -4.48
CA ASP A 56 24.12 13.52 -4.07
C ASP A 56 24.67 12.28 -3.34
N LEU A 57 23.84 11.63 -2.52
CA LEU A 57 24.21 10.40 -1.83
C LEU A 57 24.39 9.23 -2.82
N TRP A 58 23.51 9.10 -3.81
CA TRP A 58 23.67 8.08 -4.85
C TRP A 58 24.93 8.30 -5.70
N ALA A 59 25.17 9.55 -6.15
CA ALA A 59 26.32 9.91 -6.96
C ALA A 59 27.66 9.67 -6.24
N ALA A 60 27.67 9.79 -4.90
CA ALA A 60 28.84 9.51 -4.07
C ALA A 60 29.12 8.00 -3.89
N GLY A 61 28.26 7.11 -4.37
CA GLY A 61 28.45 5.65 -4.28
C GLY A 61 28.72 5.19 -2.84
N ARG A 62 29.86 4.52 -2.60
CA ARG A 62 30.18 3.94 -1.29
C ARG A 62 30.27 4.95 -0.15
N THR A 63 30.83 6.14 -0.39
CA THR A 63 30.87 7.20 0.64
C THR A 63 29.47 7.72 0.91
N GLY A 64 28.66 7.87 -0.13
CA GLY A 64 27.25 8.24 -0.02
C GLY A 64 26.42 7.25 0.79
N GLY A 65 26.62 5.93 0.60
CA GLY A 65 25.95 4.91 1.41
C GLY A 65 26.27 5.02 2.90
N ARG A 66 27.54 5.25 3.25
CA ARG A 66 27.95 5.50 4.63
C ARG A 66 27.41 6.82 5.17
N GLN A 67 27.38 7.86 4.36
CA GLN A 67 26.84 9.16 4.74
C GLN A 67 25.33 9.08 4.98
N ALA A 68 24.58 8.36 4.14
CA ALA A 68 23.16 8.13 4.32
C ALA A 68 22.87 7.41 5.65
N ALA A 69 23.65 6.37 5.97
CA ALA A 69 23.56 5.69 7.26
C ALA A 69 23.85 6.65 8.43
N ALA A 70 24.90 7.47 8.34
CA ALA A 70 25.25 8.45 9.38
C ALA A 70 24.17 9.53 9.57
N LEU A 71 23.60 10.04 8.48
CA LEU A 71 22.49 11.00 8.51
C LEU A 71 21.24 10.40 9.16
N LEU A 72 20.91 9.16 8.81
CA LEU A 72 19.77 8.45 9.39
C LEU A 72 19.97 8.21 10.90
N THR A 73 21.16 7.74 11.31
CA THR A 73 21.51 7.57 12.72
C THR A 73 21.40 8.89 13.47
N LYS A 74 22.02 9.95 12.94
CA LYS A 74 22.01 11.27 13.59
C LYS A 74 20.58 11.80 13.74
N GLY A 75 19.80 11.82 12.65
CA GLY A 75 18.43 12.36 12.68
C GLY A 75 17.52 11.60 13.64
N ILE A 76 17.64 10.26 13.71
CA ILE A 76 16.88 9.44 14.65
C ILE A 76 17.33 9.70 16.09
N VAL A 77 18.64 9.70 16.37
CA VAL A 77 19.17 9.92 17.72
C VAL A 77 18.81 11.31 18.24
N ASP A 78 18.97 12.35 17.41
CA ASP A 78 18.62 13.72 17.76
C ASP A 78 17.10 13.84 18.06
N HIS A 79 16.25 13.18 17.28
CA HIS A 79 14.81 13.16 17.52
C HIS A 79 14.44 12.42 18.82
N VAL A 80 15.07 11.26 19.10
CA VAL A 80 14.84 10.54 20.36
C VAL A 80 15.27 11.37 21.58
N ALA A 81 16.46 11.99 21.51
CA ALA A 81 16.97 12.83 22.59
C ALA A 81 16.10 14.06 22.88
N GLY A 82 15.45 14.63 21.85
CA GLY A 82 14.52 15.75 22.01
C GLY A 82 13.15 15.36 22.58
N VAL A 83 12.73 14.09 22.45
CA VAL A 83 11.44 13.59 22.96
C VAL A 83 11.55 13.06 24.38
N ASP A 84 12.70 12.46 24.73
CA ASP A 84 12.89 11.84 26.04
C ASP A 84 14.34 12.00 26.52
N GLU A 85 14.59 13.06 27.33
CA GLU A 85 15.90 13.40 27.88
C GLU A 85 16.53 12.25 28.69
N SER A 86 15.72 11.33 29.25
CA SER A 86 16.16 10.26 30.13
C SER A 86 16.63 8.98 29.41
N SER A 87 16.38 8.86 28.11
CA SER A 87 16.58 7.64 27.31
C SER A 87 17.85 7.63 26.44
N SER A 88 18.65 8.68 26.51
CA SER A 88 19.40 9.20 25.37
C SER A 88 20.70 8.49 24.94
N ASN A 89 21.13 7.37 25.52
CA ASN A 89 22.43 6.75 25.13
C ASN A 89 22.55 5.22 25.19
N ARG A 90 21.46 4.46 25.43
CA ARG A 90 21.55 3.00 25.65
C ARG A 90 20.83 2.14 24.60
N GLY A 91 20.16 2.76 23.63
CA GLY A 91 19.36 2.03 22.66
C GLY A 91 20.15 1.51 21.46
N GLN A 92 19.68 0.40 20.89
CA GLN A 92 20.16 -0.11 19.61
C GLN A 92 19.30 0.43 18.47
N LEU A 93 19.94 0.89 17.39
CA LEU A 93 19.26 1.28 16.17
C LEU A 93 19.37 0.15 15.14
N TRP A 94 18.24 -0.49 14.84
CA TRP A 94 18.11 -1.47 13.76
C TRP A 94 17.48 -0.81 12.55
N VAL A 95 18.16 -0.83 11.40
CA VAL A 95 17.63 -0.30 10.14
C VAL A 95 17.55 -1.40 9.09
N THR A 96 16.35 -1.60 8.54
CA THR A 96 16.14 -2.45 7.37
C THR A 96 15.41 -1.70 6.28
N ILE A 97 15.99 -1.69 5.08
CA ILE A 97 15.40 -1.10 3.88
C ILE A 97 15.06 -2.24 2.93
N TYR A 98 13.81 -2.32 2.48
CA TYR A 98 13.38 -3.32 1.50
C TYR A 98 13.14 -2.66 0.16
N CYS A 99 13.71 -3.20 -0.91
CA CYS A 99 13.53 -2.68 -2.26
C CYS A 99 13.64 -3.78 -3.30
N ASN A 100 13.03 -3.58 -4.47
CA ASN A 100 13.38 -4.33 -5.66
C ASN A 100 14.70 -3.77 -6.22
N LYS A 101 15.83 -4.39 -5.87
CA LYS A 101 17.17 -3.86 -6.19
C LYS A 101 17.34 -3.59 -7.68
N THR A 102 16.97 -4.55 -8.51
CA THR A 102 17.07 -4.44 -9.98
C THR A 102 16.18 -3.32 -10.51
N GLY A 103 14.92 -3.26 -10.07
CA GLY A 103 13.97 -2.23 -10.52
C GLY A 103 14.38 -0.82 -10.09
N LEU A 104 14.87 -0.67 -8.86
CA LEU A 104 15.37 0.58 -8.33
C LEU A 104 16.62 1.05 -9.10
N MET A 105 17.59 0.15 -9.33
CA MET A 105 18.80 0.46 -10.12
C MET A 105 18.45 0.90 -11.55
N GLU A 106 17.60 0.14 -12.26
CA GLU A 106 17.13 0.50 -13.61
C GLU A 106 16.50 1.90 -13.62
N THR A 107 15.71 2.22 -12.59
CA THR A 107 15.02 3.51 -12.46
C THR A 107 16.01 4.65 -12.20
N LEU A 108 16.96 4.48 -11.29
CA LEU A 108 17.95 5.51 -10.94
C LEU A 108 18.89 5.82 -12.11
N VAL A 109 19.39 4.78 -12.80
CA VAL A 109 20.26 4.93 -13.97
C VAL A 109 19.52 5.62 -15.11
N LYS A 110 18.27 5.19 -15.40
CA LYS A 110 17.44 5.79 -16.45
C LYS A 110 17.20 7.28 -16.23
N ASN A 111 17.03 7.69 -14.97
CA ASN A 111 16.82 9.09 -14.59
C ASN A 111 18.13 9.88 -14.39
N ARG A 112 19.30 9.28 -14.71
CA ARG A 112 20.63 9.89 -14.55
C ARG A 112 20.93 10.34 -13.11
N ILE A 113 20.40 9.62 -12.13
CA ILE A 113 20.66 9.86 -10.71
C ILE A 113 22.03 9.31 -10.32
N CYS A 114 22.36 8.10 -10.78
CA CYS A 114 23.67 7.48 -10.60
C CYS A 114 23.94 6.43 -11.67
N GLU A 115 25.18 5.97 -11.75
CA GLU A 115 25.60 4.81 -12.54
C GLU A 115 25.37 3.50 -11.77
N ALA A 116 25.38 2.37 -12.49
CA ALA A 116 25.18 1.05 -11.87
C ALA A 116 26.28 0.72 -10.84
N GLU A 117 27.53 1.12 -11.11
CA GLU A 117 28.65 0.91 -10.17
C GLU A 117 28.49 1.76 -8.90
N GLN A 118 28.02 3.00 -9.04
CA GLN A 118 27.72 3.89 -7.92
C GLN A 118 26.58 3.32 -7.08
N PHE A 119 25.51 2.81 -7.72
CA PHE A 119 24.41 2.15 -7.03
C PHE A 119 24.88 0.97 -6.18
N GLU A 120 25.62 0.02 -6.78
CA GLU A 120 26.16 -1.12 -6.03
C GLU A 120 27.08 -0.66 -4.90
N SER A 121 28.00 0.26 -5.18
CA SER A 121 28.91 0.81 -4.18
C SER A 121 28.18 1.46 -3.02
N PHE A 122 27.08 2.17 -3.29
CA PHE A 122 26.21 2.75 -2.27
C PHE A 122 25.63 1.69 -1.34
N LEU A 123 25.06 0.61 -1.89
CA LEU A 123 24.50 -0.49 -1.07
C LEU A 123 25.55 -1.10 -0.16
N HIS A 124 26.77 -1.34 -0.67
CA HIS A 124 27.88 -1.83 0.14
C HIS A 124 28.25 -0.82 1.25
N GLY A 125 28.32 0.47 0.92
CA GLY A 125 28.62 1.52 1.89
C GLY A 125 27.60 1.57 3.02
N PHE A 126 26.32 1.48 2.70
CA PHE A 126 25.23 1.49 3.69
C PHE A 126 25.27 0.24 4.59
N ASN A 127 25.30 -0.96 3.99
CA ASN A 127 25.29 -2.23 4.74
C ASN A 127 26.53 -2.41 5.63
N GLN A 128 27.66 -1.80 5.28
CA GLN A 128 28.89 -1.86 6.08
C GLN A 128 28.98 -0.76 7.14
N ALA A 129 28.04 0.20 7.16
CA ALA A 129 28.08 1.31 8.10
C ALA A 129 27.77 0.88 9.55
N SER A 130 26.95 -0.17 9.72
CA SER A 130 26.61 -0.74 11.02
C SER A 130 26.17 -2.21 10.87
N PRO A 131 26.49 -3.10 11.83
CA PRO A 131 26.03 -4.49 11.80
C PRO A 131 24.50 -4.67 11.81
N LEU A 132 23.76 -3.65 12.26
CA LEU A 132 22.29 -3.68 12.33
C LEU A 132 21.62 -2.95 11.14
N PHE A 133 22.41 -2.57 10.13
CA PHE A 133 21.92 -1.84 8.96
C PHE A 133 21.93 -2.76 7.76
N SER A 134 20.79 -2.84 7.08
CA SER A 134 20.64 -3.72 5.92
C SER A 134 19.71 -3.15 4.86
N ILE A 135 20.14 -3.23 3.61
CA ILE A 135 19.31 -3.08 2.42
C ILE A 135 19.11 -4.47 1.85
N VAL A 136 17.85 -4.89 1.79
CA VAL A 136 17.41 -6.23 1.43
C VAL A 136 16.71 -6.18 0.07
N ASP A 137 17.27 -6.90 -0.89
CA ASP A 137 16.60 -7.13 -2.17
C ASP A 137 15.44 -8.13 -1.97
N VAL A 138 14.22 -7.68 -2.25
CA VAL A 138 13.02 -8.54 -2.21
C VAL A 138 12.68 -9.15 -3.57
N GLY A 139 13.48 -8.85 -4.59
CA GLY A 139 13.29 -9.31 -5.95
C GLY A 139 12.14 -8.62 -6.68
N ASN A 140 11.80 -9.14 -7.85
CA ASN A 140 10.88 -8.50 -8.79
C ASN A 140 9.41 -8.92 -8.62
N VAL A 141 9.01 -9.26 -7.40
CA VAL A 141 7.62 -9.63 -7.08
C VAL A 141 6.88 -8.39 -6.60
N LYS A 142 5.72 -8.13 -7.19
CA LYS A 142 4.87 -7.00 -6.81
C LYS A 142 4.51 -7.11 -5.32
N GLU A 143 4.60 -5.99 -4.59
CA GLU A 143 4.22 -5.90 -3.16
C GLU A 143 5.08 -6.78 -2.23
N ALA A 144 6.24 -7.28 -2.69
CA ALA A 144 7.11 -8.10 -1.86
C ALA A 144 7.76 -7.32 -0.71
N ALA A 145 8.11 -6.06 -0.94
CA ALA A 145 8.59 -5.15 0.11
C ALA A 145 7.47 -4.88 1.11
N ASP A 146 6.29 -4.48 0.63
CA ASP A 146 5.12 -4.17 1.44
C ASP A 146 4.76 -5.34 2.36
N THR A 147 4.73 -6.56 1.82
CA THR A 147 4.37 -7.76 2.58
C THR A 147 5.32 -7.97 3.76
N LYS A 148 6.63 -7.80 3.55
CA LYS A 148 7.62 -7.93 4.64
C LYS A 148 7.49 -6.80 5.64
N ILE A 149 7.41 -5.55 5.18
CA ILE A 149 7.33 -4.37 6.03
C ILE A 149 6.07 -4.41 6.90
N LYS A 150 4.90 -4.77 6.34
CA LYS A 150 3.64 -4.89 7.08
C LYS A 150 3.75 -5.87 8.23
N GLU A 151 4.34 -7.03 7.98
CA GLU A 151 4.49 -8.07 8.99
C GLU A 151 5.52 -7.65 10.06
N TYR A 152 6.62 -7.03 9.65
CA TYR A 152 7.62 -6.52 10.60
C TYR A 152 7.07 -5.39 11.47
N LEU A 153 6.28 -4.47 10.90
CA LEU A 153 5.56 -3.45 11.66
C LEU A 153 4.64 -4.10 12.70
N ARG A 154 3.85 -5.11 12.30
CA ARG A 154 2.92 -5.80 13.21
C ARG A 154 3.65 -6.53 14.35
N VAL A 155 4.73 -7.23 14.04
CA VAL A 155 5.42 -8.07 15.03
C VAL A 155 6.28 -7.22 15.97
N PHE A 156 7.17 -6.39 15.41
CA PHE A 156 8.20 -5.73 16.22
C PHE A 156 7.68 -4.53 17.00
N THR A 157 6.64 -3.84 16.54
CA THR A 157 6.06 -2.71 17.30
C THR A 157 5.48 -3.18 18.64
N CYS A 158 4.92 -4.40 18.65
CA CYS A 158 4.33 -5.03 19.83
C CYS A 158 5.37 -5.54 20.85
N PHE A 159 6.65 -5.60 20.49
CA PHE A 159 7.68 -6.05 21.43
C PHE A 159 7.86 -5.03 22.56
N PRO A 160 7.95 -5.47 23.83
CA PRO A 160 8.18 -4.57 24.96
C PRO A 160 9.45 -3.74 24.82
N GLN A 161 10.52 -4.34 24.29
CA GLN A 161 11.82 -3.70 24.10
C GLN A 161 11.83 -2.66 22.97
N THR A 162 10.89 -2.75 22.02
CA THR A 162 10.78 -1.77 20.95
C THR A 162 10.17 -0.50 21.50
N SER A 163 11.01 0.51 21.73
CA SER A 163 10.60 1.79 22.27
C SER A 163 10.02 2.72 21.20
N ARG A 164 10.59 2.68 19.99
CA ARG A 164 10.18 3.51 18.84
C ARG A 164 10.34 2.76 17.52
N VAL A 165 9.47 3.07 16.57
CA VAL A 165 9.50 2.56 15.21
C VAL A 165 9.47 3.71 14.23
N TYR A 166 10.56 3.91 13.49
CA TYR A 166 10.65 4.86 12.38
C TYR A 166 10.24 4.16 11.09
N PHE A 167 9.24 4.71 10.40
CA PHE A 167 8.65 4.07 9.23
C PHE A 167 8.72 4.97 7.99
N GLY A 168 9.50 4.55 6.99
CA GLY A 168 9.68 5.22 5.71
C GLY A 168 8.88 4.57 4.58
N GLY A 169 7.55 4.60 4.65
CA GLY A 169 6.67 4.04 3.61
C GLY A 169 5.40 4.86 3.35
N ALA A 170 5.39 6.15 3.70
CA ALA A 170 4.20 7.00 3.61
C ALA A 170 3.87 7.52 2.18
N HIS A 171 4.40 6.89 1.14
CA HIS A 171 4.28 7.33 -0.26
C HIS A 171 3.07 6.72 -0.99
N ASP A 172 2.46 5.69 -0.41
CA ASP A 172 1.26 5.00 -0.86
C ASP A 172 0.28 4.70 0.31
N ASN A 173 -0.93 4.24 0.00
CA ASN A 173 -1.92 3.81 1.01
C ASN A 173 -1.78 2.30 1.35
N GLY A 174 -0.71 1.64 0.89
CA GLY A 174 -0.54 0.20 1.02
C GLY A 174 -0.48 -0.22 2.49
N TYR A 175 0.04 0.65 3.35
CA TYR A 175 0.29 0.41 4.77
C TYR A 175 -0.82 0.86 5.72
N THR A 176 -1.85 1.58 5.24
CA THR A 176 -2.91 2.15 6.07
C THR A 176 -3.60 1.10 6.95
N SER A 177 -3.91 -0.08 6.40
CA SER A 177 -4.59 -1.14 7.16
C SER A 177 -3.75 -1.68 8.33
N THR A 178 -2.43 -1.81 8.15
CA THR A 178 -1.52 -2.24 9.20
C THR A 178 -1.37 -1.17 10.28
N LEU A 179 -1.29 0.11 9.91
CA LEU A 179 -1.23 1.21 10.87
C LEU A 179 -2.52 1.32 11.69
N ASN A 180 -3.70 1.19 11.06
CA ASN A 180 -4.98 1.14 11.78
C ASN A 180 -5.05 -0.04 12.76
N LEU A 181 -4.47 -1.18 12.41
CA LEU A 181 -4.41 -2.33 13.32
C LEU A 181 -3.55 -2.01 14.55
N LEU A 182 -2.38 -1.40 14.35
CA LEU A 182 -1.52 -0.95 15.46
C LEU A 182 -2.21 0.13 16.32
N ASP A 183 -3.03 0.99 15.71
CA ASP A 183 -3.83 1.98 16.44
C ASP A 183 -4.86 1.31 17.35
N ASN A 184 -5.64 0.37 16.81
CA ASN A 184 -6.62 -0.40 17.57
C ASN A 184 -6.00 -1.22 18.71
N GLU A 185 -4.75 -1.67 18.54
CA GLU A 185 -4.00 -2.40 19.55
C GLU A 185 -3.27 -1.48 20.56
N GLY A 186 -3.29 -0.16 20.35
CA GLY A 186 -2.68 0.82 21.25
C GLY A 186 -1.16 0.93 21.12
N PHE A 187 -0.59 0.58 19.96
CA PHE A 187 0.85 0.62 19.67
C PHE A 187 1.25 1.70 18.67
N LEU A 188 0.29 2.47 18.13
CA LEU A 188 0.56 3.49 17.11
C LEU A 188 1.41 4.65 17.64
N ASP A 189 1.36 4.92 18.95
CA ASP A 189 2.16 5.93 19.65
C ASP A 189 3.67 5.70 19.52
N LYS A 190 4.10 4.45 19.30
CA LYS A 190 5.50 4.11 19.05
C LYS A 190 5.97 4.48 17.64
N VAL A 191 5.06 4.69 16.69
CA VAL A 191 5.37 4.85 15.27
C VAL A 191 5.62 6.32 14.93
N VAL A 192 6.74 6.58 14.26
CA VAL A 192 7.12 7.90 13.71
C VAL A 192 7.33 7.76 12.21
N LEU A 193 6.69 8.60 11.41
CA LEU A 193 6.87 8.58 9.96
C LEU A 193 8.19 9.24 9.56
N LEU A 194 9.03 8.52 8.83
CA LEU A 194 10.18 9.10 8.13
C LEU A 194 9.70 9.70 6.82
N ARG A 195 9.82 11.02 6.70
CA ARG A 195 9.30 11.75 5.55
C ARG A 195 10.30 11.66 4.39
N GLY A 196 9.97 10.83 3.39
CA GLY A 196 10.68 10.79 2.10
C GLY A 196 10.28 11.95 1.19
N TYR A 197 9.07 11.88 0.64
CA TYR A 197 8.51 12.94 -0.21
C TYR A 197 7.73 13.98 0.60
N ARG A 198 7.62 15.21 0.06
CA ARG A 198 6.83 16.29 0.69
C ARG A 198 5.37 15.91 0.93
N ASN A 199 4.80 15.13 0.01
CA ASN A 199 3.40 14.72 0.05
C ASN A 199 3.23 13.31 0.64
N LEU A 200 2.60 13.24 1.81
CA LEU A 200 2.09 12.00 2.39
C LEU A 200 0.87 11.50 1.60
N ALA A 201 0.68 10.19 1.56
CA ALA A 201 -0.56 9.61 1.06
C ALA A 201 -1.76 10.09 1.92
N VAL A 202 -2.89 10.34 1.27
CA VAL A 202 -4.03 11.08 1.88
C VAL A 202 -4.56 10.37 3.13
N GLU A 203 -4.60 9.04 3.12
CA GLU A 203 -5.12 8.27 4.25
C GLU A 203 -4.19 8.28 5.46
N LEU A 204 -2.86 8.31 5.24
CA LEU A 204 -1.88 8.42 6.33
C LEU A 204 -1.96 9.77 7.05
N LYS A 205 -2.42 10.83 6.39
CA LYS A 205 -2.63 12.14 7.05
C LYS A 205 -3.69 12.06 8.15
N ASN A 206 -4.67 11.17 8.02
CA ASN A 206 -5.75 11.04 8.99
C ASN A 206 -5.28 10.41 10.32
N LEU A 207 -4.15 9.70 10.31
CA LEU A 207 -3.60 9.05 11.50
C LEU A 207 -2.80 10.00 12.41
N ASN A 208 -2.57 11.25 11.99
CA ASN A 208 -1.87 12.28 12.76
C ASN A 208 -0.55 11.81 13.41
N LEU A 209 0.16 10.90 12.75
CA LEU A 209 1.42 10.36 13.24
C LEU A 209 2.49 11.45 13.35
N PRO A 210 3.35 11.40 14.39
CA PRO A 210 4.54 12.22 14.43
C PRO A 210 5.41 11.91 13.22
N HIS A 211 6.12 12.92 12.70
CA HIS A 211 6.98 12.77 11.54
C HIS A 211 8.36 13.36 11.79
N LEU A 212 9.35 12.70 11.22
CA LEU A 212 10.74 13.14 11.21
C LEU A 212 11.16 13.38 9.75
N GLU A 213 11.64 14.58 9.49
CA GLU A 213 12.27 14.97 8.22
C GLU A 213 13.77 15.12 8.46
N ILE A 214 14.58 14.41 7.68
CA ILE A 214 16.04 14.46 7.76
C ILE A 214 16.54 15.15 6.50
N GLU A 215 17.05 16.36 6.67
CA GLU A 215 17.53 17.19 5.57
C GLU A 215 18.64 16.48 4.77
N GLY A 216 18.52 16.52 3.44
CA GLY A 216 19.51 15.93 2.52
C GLY A 216 19.50 14.39 2.46
N LEU A 217 18.69 13.70 3.26
CA LEU A 217 18.66 12.23 3.26
C LEU A 217 17.86 11.67 2.08
N PHE A 218 16.63 12.15 1.88
CA PHE A 218 15.71 11.63 0.85
C PHE A 218 15.42 12.66 -0.24
N MET A 219 15.07 12.17 -1.43
CA MET A 219 14.52 13.00 -2.49
C MET A 219 13.14 13.54 -2.09
N THR A 220 12.92 14.83 -2.31
CA THR A 220 11.65 15.48 -1.94
C THR A 220 10.57 15.39 -3.03
N GLN A 221 10.95 14.96 -4.24
CA GLN A 221 10.08 14.80 -5.41
C GLN A 221 10.13 13.37 -5.95
N LYS A 222 8.97 12.82 -6.35
CA LYS A 222 8.88 11.48 -6.93
C LYS A 222 9.60 11.42 -8.28
N LEU A 223 10.41 10.38 -8.49
CA LEU A 223 10.99 10.09 -9.79
C LEU A 223 9.88 9.76 -10.80
N GLN A 224 10.03 10.23 -12.04
CA GLN A 224 9.11 9.88 -13.11
C GLN A 224 9.33 8.41 -13.51
N SER A 225 8.48 7.53 -13.00
CA SER A 225 8.40 6.16 -13.49
C SER A 225 7.69 6.14 -14.84
N ASN A 226 8.41 6.48 -15.90
CA ASN A 226 8.01 6.04 -17.24
C ASN A 226 8.24 4.53 -17.28
N THR A 227 7.32 3.74 -16.69
CA THR A 227 7.29 2.29 -16.89
C THR A 227 7.12 2.05 -18.38
N PRO A 228 8.15 1.53 -19.08
CA PRO A 228 7.88 0.92 -20.38
C PRO A 228 6.98 -0.27 -20.08
N LYS A 229 5.85 -0.41 -20.78
CA LYS A 229 5.14 -1.69 -20.82
C LYS A 229 6.15 -2.71 -21.36
N LYS A 230 6.81 -3.49 -20.48
CA LYS A 230 7.67 -4.62 -20.88
C LYS A 230 6.74 -5.62 -21.58
N ILE A 231 6.72 -5.57 -22.91
CA ILE A 231 6.19 -6.63 -23.76
C ILE A 231 7.08 -7.84 -23.47
N SER A 232 6.51 -8.86 -22.84
CA SER A 232 7.14 -10.17 -22.69
C SER A 232 7.38 -10.75 -24.08
N ALA A 233 8.61 -10.69 -24.58
CA ALA A 233 9.02 -11.43 -25.77
C ALA A 233 9.26 -12.90 -25.39
N ASN A 234 8.48 -13.80 -25.97
CA ASN A 234 8.78 -15.24 -26.02
C ASN A 234 10.02 -15.45 -26.91
N PRO A 235 11.03 -16.22 -26.49
CA PRO A 235 12.12 -16.62 -27.38
C PRO A 235 11.71 -17.89 -28.14
N TYR A 236 11.02 -17.75 -29.28
CA TYR A 236 10.98 -18.75 -30.37
C TYR A 236 10.33 -18.14 -31.61
N ASN A 237 11.16 -17.62 -32.52
CA ASN A 237 11.19 -17.98 -33.95
C ASN A 237 11.91 -16.92 -34.78
N SER A 238 12.75 -17.43 -35.66
CA SER A 238 13.50 -16.77 -36.71
C SER A 238 12.62 -16.21 -37.83
N GLU A 239 13.16 -15.14 -38.46
CA GLU A 239 12.87 -14.63 -39.82
C GLU A 239 11.48 -14.04 -40.09
N TYR A 240 11.39 -12.72 -40.29
CA TYR A 240 11.45 -12.07 -41.62
C TYR A 240 11.43 -10.53 -41.46
N LEU A 241 11.94 -9.88 -42.51
CA LEU A 241 12.41 -8.50 -42.63
C LEU A 241 11.31 -7.42 -42.76
N MET A 242 11.69 -6.21 -42.36
CA MET A 242 11.30 -4.87 -42.88
C MET A 242 10.01 -4.17 -42.44
N GLY A 243 10.19 -2.95 -41.90
CA GLY A 243 9.28 -1.81 -42.13
C GLY A 243 8.84 -1.04 -40.88
N SER A 244 9.57 0.01 -40.50
CA SER A 244 8.95 1.16 -39.80
C SER A 244 8.12 1.97 -40.81
N PRO A 245 6.99 2.57 -40.42
CA PRO A 245 7.06 3.95 -39.93
C PRO A 245 6.04 4.34 -38.83
N SER A 246 6.45 5.40 -38.11
CA SER A 246 5.69 6.51 -37.49
C SER A 246 4.49 6.28 -36.55
N LEU A 247 4.65 6.95 -35.40
CA LEU A 247 3.65 7.36 -34.41
C LEU A 247 2.48 8.14 -35.02
N GLU A 248 1.25 7.71 -34.76
CA GLU A 248 0.09 8.59 -34.68
C GLU A 248 -0.79 8.23 -33.48
N GLU A 249 -1.18 9.28 -32.74
CA GLU A 249 -2.10 9.27 -31.62
C GLU A 249 -3.44 8.63 -31.99
N ARG A 250 -4.03 7.84 -31.08
CA ARG A 250 -5.45 7.48 -31.19
C ARG A 250 -6.23 7.83 -29.93
N THR A 251 -7.00 8.90 -30.09
CA THR A 251 -8.18 9.28 -29.34
C THR A 251 -9.28 8.23 -29.42
N LEU A 252 -9.87 7.95 -28.24
CA LEU A 252 -11.26 7.59 -27.91
C LEU A 252 -12.15 7.03 -29.04
N GLY A 253 -12.36 5.71 -29.01
CA GLY A 253 -13.50 5.02 -29.60
C GLY A 253 -13.86 3.77 -28.77
N PRO A 254 -15.13 3.37 -28.68
CA PRO A 254 -15.51 2.21 -27.89
C PRO A 254 -14.97 0.91 -28.53
N ARG A 255 -14.43 0.02 -27.70
CA ARG A 255 -13.93 -1.31 -28.08
C ARG A 255 -15.07 -2.15 -28.65
N VAL A 256 -14.82 -2.82 -29.76
CA VAL A 256 -15.75 -3.79 -30.33
C VAL A 256 -15.45 -5.17 -29.73
N ILE A 257 -16.50 -5.93 -29.42
CA ILE A 257 -16.38 -7.33 -28.98
C ILE A 257 -16.00 -8.19 -30.17
N ASP A 258 -15.01 -9.06 -29.99
CA ASP A 258 -14.67 -10.10 -30.96
C ASP A 258 -15.71 -11.24 -30.84
N PRO A 259 -16.53 -11.50 -31.88
CA PRO A 259 -17.57 -12.53 -31.83
C PRO A 259 -17.01 -13.96 -31.70
N ASN A 260 -15.72 -14.18 -31.95
CA ASN A 260 -15.08 -15.48 -31.82
C ASN A 260 -14.46 -15.71 -30.42
N LEU A 261 -14.55 -14.71 -29.53
CA LEU A 261 -13.95 -14.77 -28.20
C LEU A 261 -15.03 -14.66 -27.11
N PRO A 262 -15.06 -15.57 -26.11
CA PRO A 262 -15.97 -15.41 -24.97
C PRO A 262 -15.74 -14.08 -24.25
N LEU A 263 -16.80 -13.45 -23.74
CA LEU A 263 -16.72 -12.13 -23.09
C LEU A 263 -15.72 -12.10 -21.91
N SER A 264 -15.61 -13.20 -21.17
CA SER A 264 -14.68 -13.34 -20.04
C SER A 264 -13.19 -13.36 -20.44
N ARG A 265 -12.87 -13.62 -21.71
CA ARG A 265 -11.49 -13.73 -22.22
C ARG A 265 -10.98 -12.45 -22.90
N HIS A 266 -11.83 -11.43 -23.01
CA HIS A 266 -11.42 -10.11 -23.45
C HIS A 266 -10.49 -9.45 -22.42
N LYS A 267 -9.62 -8.53 -22.87
CA LYS A 267 -8.63 -7.85 -22.02
C LYS A 267 -8.73 -6.32 -22.16
N PRO A 268 -9.22 -5.60 -21.13
CA PRO A 268 -9.86 -6.14 -19.91
C PRO A 268 -11.22 -6.78 -20.24
N PRO A 269 -11.73 -7.74 -19.44
CA PRO A 269 -13.06 -8.28 -19.69
C PRO A 269 -14.13 -7.20 -19.44
N PRO A 270 -15.29 -7.22 -20.15
CA PRO A 270 -16.36 -6.26 -19.93
C PRO A 270 -16.85 -6.29 -18.48
N CYS A 271 -17.06 -5.13 -17.88
CA CYS A 271 -17.44 -5.03 -16.48
C CYS A 271 -18.92 -5.35 -16.27
N ASN A 272 -19.21 -6.47 -15.61
CA ASN A 272 -20.59 -6.84 -15.24
C ASN A 272 -21.31 -5.70 -14.49
N PHE A 273 -20.65 -5.04 -13.55
CA PHE A 273 -21.27 -3.97 -12.77
C PHE A 273 -21.50 -2.68 -13.57
N PHE A 274 -20.67 -2.38 -14.55
CA PHE A 274 -20.88 -1.20 -15.40
C PHE A 274 -22.01 -1.42 -16.40
N TYR A 275 -22.07 -2.61 -17.01
CA TYR A 275 -23.04 -2.92 -18.06
C TYR A 275 -24.39 -3.46 -17.55
N LEU A 276 -24.43 -4.04 -16.35
CA LEU A 276 -25.66 -4.64 -15.79
C LEU A 276 -26.17 -3.95 -14.52
N SER A 277 -25.41 -3.02 -13.93
CA SER A 277 -25.76 -2.35 -12.67
C SER A 277 -25.02 -1.00 -12.57
N ASN A 278 -24.48 -0.65 -11.40
CA ASN A 278 -23.67 0.55 -11.21
C ASN A 278 -22.25 0.23 -10.71
N CYS A 279 -21.23 0.47 -11.55
CA CYS A 279 -19.83 0.33 -11.17
C CYS A 279 -19.31 1.54 -10.39
N ARG A 280 -18.96 1.35 -9.11
CA ARG A 280 -18.44 2.43 -8.24
C ARG A 280 -16.94 2.71 -8.38
N GLN A 281 -16.22 1.91 -9.17
CA GLN A 281 -14.75 2.01 -9.32
C GLN A 281 -14.33 3.03 -10.40
N GLY A 282 -15.26 3.55 -11.20
CA GLY A 282 -14.98 4.59 -12.21
C GLY A 282 -13.88 4.19 -13.18
N THR A 283 -12.98 5.13 -13.51
CA THR A 283 -11.81 4.91 -14.38
C THR A 283 -10.74 3.99 -13.77
N LYS A 284 -10.86 3.62 -12.49
CA LYS A 284 -9.98 2.68 -11.80
C LYS A 284 -10.49 1.23 -11.84
N CYS A 285 -11.62 0.97 -12.50
CA CYS A 285 -12.14 -0.39 -12.60
C CYS A 285 -11.19 -1.29 -13.42
N HIS A 286 -10.89 -2.47 -12.90
CA HIS A 286 -10.04 -3.45 -13.58
C HIS A 286 -10.72 -4.12 -14.79
N TYR A 287 -12.01 -3.87 -14.98
CA TYR A 287 -12.83 -4.36 -16.07
C TYR A 287 -13.14 -3.23 -17.06
N GLY A 288 -13.33 -3.57 -18.34
CA GLY A 288 -13.58 -2.58 -19.39
C GLY A 288 -14.95 -1.93 -19.26
N HIS A 289 -14.98 -0.59 -19.39
CA HIS A 289 -16.20 0.24 -19.45
C HIS A 289 -16.42 0.86 -20.84
N ASP A 290 -15.52 0.56 -21.78
CA ASP A 290 -15.43 1.16 -23.10
C ASP A 290 -15.88 0.23 -24.22
N TYR A 291 -16.46 -0.94 -23.93
CA TYR A 291 -17.04 -1.84 -24.93
C TYR A 291 -18.40 -1.38 -25.46
N SER A 292 -18.59 -1.54 -26.77
CA SER A 292 -19.90 -1.55 -27.43
C SER A 292 -20.49 -2.96 -27.39
N LEU A 293 -21.43 -3.20 -26.48
CA LEU A 293 -22.08 -4.51 -26.33
C LEU A 293 -23.41 -4.57 -27.09
N THR A 294 -23.65 -5.64 -27.85
CA THR A 294 -24.96 -5.92 -28.45
C THR A 294 -25.93 -6.49 -27.41
N PRO A 295 -27.25 -6.52 -27.67
CA PRO A 295 -28.24 -7.14 -26.79
C PRO A 295 -27.94 -8.61 -26.46
N GLU A 296 -27.34 -9.34 -27.39
CA GLU A 296 -26.91 -10.73 -27.22
C GLU A 296 -25.73 -10.80 -26.23
N ASN A 297 -24.73 -9.92 -26.38
CA ASN A 297 -23.58 -9.85 -25.47
C ASN A 297 -24.01 -9.47 -24.04
N LEU A 298 -24.96 -8.56 -23.88
CA LEU A 298 -25.53 -8.22 -22.57
C LEU A 298 -26.27 -9.41 -21.94
N SER A 299 -26.95 -10.22 -22.76
CA SER A 299 -27.65 -11.42 -22.30
C SER A 299 -26.66 -12.49 -21.84
N GLU A 300 -25.58 -12.71 -22.59
CA GLU A 300 -24.49 -13.60 -22.18
C GLU A 300 -23.83 -13.10 -20.87
N LEU A 301 -23.60 -11.79 -20.74
CA LEU A 301 -23.04 -11.18 -19.55
C LEU A 301 -23.92 -11.42 -18.31
N ARG A 302 -25.26 -11.34 -18.45
CA ARG A 302 -26.22 -11.67 -17.38
C ARG A 302 -26.16 -13.14 -16.97
N VAL A 303 -26.05 -14.05 -17.94
CA VAL A 303 -25.94 -15.49 -17.67
C VAL A 303 -24.62 -15.79 -16.94
N ASN A 304 -23.52 -15.20 -17.38
CA ASN A 304 -22.21 -15.39 -16.77
C ASN A 304 -22.15 -14.80 -15.35
N ALA A 305 -22.78 -13.64 -15.12
CA ALA A 305 -22.85 -13.02 -13.79
C ALA A 305 -23.56 -13.91 -12.74
N LYS A 306 -24.54 -14.73 -13.15
CA LYS A 306 -25.23 -15.69 -12.28
C LYS A 306 -24.37 -16.90 -11.90
N LYS A 307 -23.31 -17.19 -12.65
CA LYS A 307 -22.40 -18.32 -12.41
C LYS A 307 -21.28 -17.97 -11.42
N SER A 308 -21.10 -16.69 -11.09
CA SER A 308 -20.09 -16.24 -10.12
C SER A 308 -20.73 -16.11 -8.73
N PRO A 309 -20.19 -16.76 -7.68
CA PRO A 309 -20.74 -16.66 -6.33
C PRO A 309 -20.67 -15.21 -5.84
N CYS A 310 -21.72 -14.76 -5.13
CA CYS A 310 -21.75 -13.39 -4.65
C CYS A 310 -20.70 -13.19 -3.55
N TYR A 311 -20.03 -12.03 -3.61
CA TYR A 311 -18.94 -11.65 -2.70
C TYR A 311 -19.31 -11.78 -1.21
N ASN A 312 -20.60 -11.60 -0.86
CA ASN A 312 -21.09 -11.68 0.52
C ASN A 312 -21.22 -13.10 1.08
N ILE A 313 -21.33 -14.14 0.24
CA ILE A 313 -21.40 -15.54 0.70
C ILE A 313 -20.00 -16.07 1.06
N ASN A 314 -18.95 -15.60 0.39
CA ASN A 314 -17.59 -16.08 0.61
C ASN A 314 -16.92 -15.54 1.89
N LYS A 315 -17.56 -14.61 2.62
CA LYS A 315 -16.97 -13.98 3.82
C LYS A 315 -17.54 -14.45 5.16
N ASN A 316 -18.60 -15.26 5.18
CA ASN A 316 -19.25 -15.73 6.42
C ASN A 316 -19.55 -17.23 6.39
N THR A 317 -18.60 -18.05 6.84
CA THR A 317 -18.90 -19.35 7.47
C THR A 317 -17.82 -19.75 8.47
N GLU A 318 -17.93 -19.29 9.73
CA GLU A 318 -17.75 -20.10 10.95
C GLU A 318 -18.76 -19.60 12.02
N ASN A 319 -19.89 -20.32 12.16
CA ASN A 319 -20.86 -20.55 13.27
C ASN A 319 -21.07 -19.46 14.36
N SER A 320 -22.25 -19.06 14.87
CA SER A 320 -23.69 -19.48 14.91
C SER A 320 -24.44 -18.41 15.78
N PRO A 321 -25.70 -18.58 16.26
CA PRO A 321 -27.00 -18.89 15.64
C PRO A 321 -28.02 -17.72 15.84
N ASN A 322 -29.15 -17.75 15.11
CA ASN A 322 -30.26 -16.77 15.12
C ASN A 322 -29.95 -15.39 14.49
N ASP A 323 -30.20 -15.30 13.19
CA ASP A 323 -31.01 -14.21 12.63
C ASP A 323 -31.79 -14.76 11.42
N ARG A 324 -33.00 -15.24 11.70
CA ARG A 324 -34.00 -15.61 10.70
C ARG A 324 -34.65 -14.32 10.19
N GLU A 325 -34.01 -13.60 9.26
CA GLU A 325 -34.74 -12.64 8.40
C GLU A 325 -34.05 -12.21 7.09
N HIS A 326 -32.99 -12.90 6.65
CA HIS A 326 -32.43 -12.69 5.31
C HIS A 326 -32.31 -14.00 4.51
N ARG A 327 -33.46 -14.66 4.31
CA ARG A 327 -33.61 -15.62 3.21
C ARG A 327 -34.50 -14.99 2.15
N ASN A 328 -34.03 -15.06 0.91
CA ASN A 328 -34.70 -14.65 -0.33
C ASN A 328 -34.60 -13.17 -0.71
N VAL A 329 -33.43 -12.76 -1.21
CA VAL A 329 -33.41 -11.85 -2.36
C VAL A 329 -32.61 -12.52 -3.47
N SER A 330 -33.35 -13.22 -4.33
CA SER A 330 -32.87 -13.70 -5.63
C SER A 330 -32.36 -12.50 -6.45
N PRO A 331 -31.40 -12.66 -7.38
CA PRO A 331 -30.88 -11.58 -8.23
C PRO A 331 -31.88 -10.98 -9.24
N SER A 332 -33.18 -11.13 -9.02
CA SER A 332 -34.25 -10.80 -9.97
C SER A 332 -35.04 -9.54 -9.61
N SER A 333 -34.60 -8.68 -8.67
CA SER A 333 -35.38 -7.50 -8.26
C SER A 333 -34.65 -6.15 -8.32
N ILE A 334 -33.55 -6.05 -9.06
CA ILE A 334 -32.91 -4.74 -9.36
C ILE A 334 -32.73 -4.59 -10.88
N ALA A 335 -33.66 -5.16 -11.65
CA ALA A 335 -33.70 -4.99 -13.11
C ALA A 335 -34.79 -4.00 -13.58
N ASP A 336 -35.65 -3.48 -12.68
CA ASP A 336 -36.88 -2.77 -13.09
C ASP A 336 -37.05 -1.34 -12.55
N SER A 337 -36.03 -0.70 -11.95
CA SER A 337 -36.16 0.70 -11.52
C SER A 337 -35.40 1.67 -12.43
N ALA A 338 -36.15 2.20 -13.40
CA ALA A 338 -36.10 3.57 -13.91
C ALA A 338 -34.71 4.24 -14.03
N ARG A 339 -33.97 3.90 -15.09
CA ARG A 339 -32.96 4.82 -15.67
C ARG A 339 -32.80 4.65 -17.19
N TRP A 340 -33.83 4.10 -17.84
CA TRP A 340 -33.80 3.78 -19.28
C TRP A 340 -34.32 4.92 -20.18
N GLU A 341 -35.06 5.90 -19.66
CA GLU A 341 -35.60 6.98 -20.49
C GLU A 341 -34.62 8.17 -20.68
N GLU A 342 -33.70 8.40 -19.74
CA GLU A 342 -32.77 9.55 -19.81
C GLU A 342 -31.56 9.35 -20.75
N GLN A 343 -31.26 8.11 -21.18
CA GLN A 343 -30.12 7.84 -22.08
C GLN A 343 -30.51 7.63 -23.55
N LYS A 344 -31.82 7.65 -23.88
CA LYS A 344 -32.27 7.56 -25.28
C LYS A 344 -32.10 8.87 -26.06
N GLU A 345 -32.08 10.03 -25.40
CA GLU A 345 -32.01 11.32 -26.11
C GLU A 345 -30.58 11.73 -26.53
N LEU A 346 -29.53 11.10 -25.98
CA LEU A 346 -28.14 11.42 -26.33
C LEU A 346 -27.61 10.69 -27.58
N PHE A 347 -28.38 9.76 -28.17
CA PHE A 347 -27.91 8.91 -29.27
C PHE A 347 -28.80 8.90 -30.54
N THR A 348 -29.82 9.75 -30.65
CA THR A 348 -30.75 9.75 -31.81
C THR A 348 -30.92 11.09 -32.55
N SER A 349 -30.01 12.06 -32.40
CA SER A 349 -29.97 13.21 -33.31
C SER A 349 -28.86 13.08 -34.37
N PRO A 350 -29.19 12.90 -35.66
CA PRO A 350 -28.22 13.03 -36.73
C PRO A 350 -27.88 14.52 -36.94
N GLN A 351 -26.64 14.90 -36.66
CA GLN A 351 -26.11 16.19 -37.14
C GLN A 351 -26.15 16.19 -38.68
N ARG A 352 -27.01 17.03 -39.25
CA ARG A 352 -27.02 17.33 -40.68
C ARG A 352 -25.74 18.07 -41.07
N PRO A 353 -25.15 17.82 -42.24
CA PRO A 353 -24.09 18.66 -42.78
C PRO A 353 -24.67 20.00 -43.24
N SER A 354 -24.04 21.09 -42.83
CA SER A 354 -24.33 22.45 -43.29
C SER A 354 -23.87 22.62 -44.76
N PRO A 355 -24.63 23.31 -45.64
CA PRO A 355 -24.24 23.52 -47.02
C PRO A 355 -23.25 24.70 -47.18
N ASN A 356 -22.26 24.51 -48.04
CA ASN A 356 -21.41 25.56 -48.60
C ASN A 356 -22.25 26.66 -49.27
N TYR A 357 -21.93 27.92 -48.98
CA TYR A 357 -22.22 29.05 -49.87
C TYR A 357 -20.93 29.81 -50.17
N TYR A 358 -20.57 29.82 -51.45
CA TYR A 358 -19.74 30.83 -52.09
C TYR A 358 -20.46 32.19 -52.06
N PHE A 359 -19.73 33.28 -51.79
CA PHE A 359 -19.76 34.60 -52.43
C PHE A 359 -18.59 35.37 -51.78
N GLY A 360 -17.56 35.84 -52.49
CA GLY A 360 -17.64 36.81 -53.57
C GLY A 360 -17.22 38.18 -53.00
N SER A 361 -15.91 38.46 -52.98
CA SER A 361 -15.38 39.81 -52.78
C SER A 361 -15.29 40.50 -54.14
N LEU A 362 -15.88 41.70 -54.26
CA LEU A 362 -15.40 42.80 -55.10
C LEU A 362 -16.28 44.04 -54.87
N SER A 363 -15.76 44.99 -54.09
CA SER A 363 -15.72 46.42 -54.38
C SER A 363 -14.93 47.11 -53.27
#